data_AF-A0A1Y6JJ39-F1
#
_entry.id   AF-A0A1Y6JJ39-F1
#
_cell.length_a   1.000
_cell.length_b   1.000
_cell.length_c   1.000
_cell.angle_alpha   90.00
_cell.angle_beta   90.00
_cell.angle_gamma   90.00
#
_symmetry.space_group_name_H-M   'P 1'
#
loop_
_entity.id
_entity.type
_entity.pdbx_description
1 polymer ?
#
loop_
_entity_poly.entity_id
_entity_poly.type
_entity_poly.pdbx_seq_one_letter_code
_entity_poly.pdbx_strand_id
1 'polypeptide(L)'
;MTTPLKLMTLVTVLTCSACARTPNIPTASLTFAGFSQPGDSVLYVKLESDQNLSEVFNIYEQQNQNTPKFVCALDHDKNFDVNHTIKARGIGLLEADTKPGKSGTFYFRSSLSFNTTEEKEVPVPMPITSGAALENLLAGQESIPCQVSVTAYGFKAYYTDTVYIPTANLVTHLKEMNHAAEQR
;
A
#
# COMPACT_ATOMS: atom_id res chain seq x y z
N MET A 1 46.51 -4.31 -44.01
CA MET A 1 45.03 -4.28 -43.95
C MET A 1 44.59 -5.17 -42.79
N THR A 2 44.40 -4.60 -41.61
CA THR A 2 43.73 -5.26 -40.48
C THR A 2 42.92 -4.21 -39.74
N THR A 3 41.61 -4.24 -39.95
CA THR A 3 40.61 -3.35 -39.36
C THR A 3 40.44 -3.59 -37.86
N PRO A 4 40.65 -2.60 -36.97
CA PRO A 4 40.34 -2.70 -35.55
C PRO A 4 38.88 -2.30 -35.24
N LEU A 5 38.03 -2.16 -36.26
CA LEU A 5 36.67 -1.61 -36.10
C LEU A 5 35.63 -2.65 -35.66
N LYS A 6 35.95 -3.96 -35.72
CA LYS A 6 35.00 -5.04 -35.42
C LYS A 6 34.88 -5.42 -33.95
N LEU A 7 35.80 -5.00 -33.07
CA LEU A 7 35.75 -5.36 -31.65
C LEU A 7 34.93 -4.36 -30.81
N MET A 8 34.77 -3.13 -31.29
CA MET A 8 33.97 -2.10 -30.61
C MET A 8 32.45 -2.23 -30.86
N THR A 9 32.02 -3.09 -31.79
CA THR A 9 30.59 -3.25 -32.14
C THR A 9 29.89 -4.37 -31.36
N LEU A 10 30.63 -5.23 -30.66
CA LEU A 10 30.05 -6.38 -29.94
C LEU A 10 29.64 -6.04 -28.50
N VAL A 11 30.11 -4.91 -27.95
CA VAL A 11 29.83 -4.50 -26.56
C VAL A 11 28.52 -3.68 -26.47
N THR A 12 28.05 -3.09 -27.57
CA THR A 12 26.88 -2.20 -27.58
C THR A 12 25.53 -2.93 -27.59
N VAL A 13 25.50 -4.25 -27.78
CA VAL A 13 24.25 -5.04 -27.80
C VAL A 13 23.90 -5.64 -26.43
N LEU A 14 24.77 -5.45 -25.42
CA LEU A 14 24.52 -5.82 -24.03
C LEU A 14 23.90 -4.65 -23.22
N THR A 15 23.20 -3.73 -23.87
CA THR A 15 22.47 -2.66 -23.19
C THR A 15 21.28 -3.23 -22.42
N CYS A 16 21.50 -3.43 -21.12
CA CYS A 16 20.58 -3.43 -20.00
C CYS A 16 19.07 -3.33 -20.33
N SER A 17 18.45 -4.44 -20.70
CA SER A 17 17.06 -4.68 -20.32
C SER A 17 17.03 -5.11 -18.85
N ALA A 18 17.36 -4.19 -17.94
CA ALA A 18 17.07 -4.34 -16.52
C ALA A 18 15.55 -4.15 -16.29
N CYS A 19 14.75 -4.98 -16.95
CA CYS A 19 13.32 -5.04 -16.73
C CYS A 19 13.10 -5.69 -15.37
N ALA A 20 12.38 -5.00 -14.49
CA ALA A 20 11.95 -5.59 -13.23
C ALA A 20 11.16 -6.88 -13.51
N ARG A 21 11.53 -7.96 -12.85
CA ARG A 21 10.89 -9.27 -13.00
C ARG A 21 9.52 -9.26 -12.34
N THR A 22 8.53 -9.90 -12.96
CA THR A 22 7.25 -10.14 -12.29
C THR A 22 7.44 -11.21 -11.20
N PRO A 23 7.07 -10.96 -9.93
CA PRO A 23 7.17 -11.96 -8.89
C PRO A 23 6.19 -13.12 -9.15
N ASN A 24 6.63 -14.34 -8.87
CA ASN A 24 5.87 -15.58 -8.89
C ASN A 24 5.28 -15.85 -7.50
N ILE A 25 4.50 -14.89 -7.01
CA ILE A 25 3.83 -14.92 -5.71
C ILE A 25 2.32 -15.04 -5.98
N PRO A 26 1.63 -16.06 -5.44
CA PRO A 26 0.17 -16.13 -5.52
C PRO A 26 -0.45 -14.91 -4.86
N THR A 27 -1.51 -14.34 -5.46
CA THR A 27 -2.23 -13.22 -4.86
C THR A 27 -2.80 -13.63 -3.49
N ALA A 28 -2.39 -12.92 -2.44
CA ALA A 28 -2.89 -13.09 -1.09
C ALA A 28 -4.26 -12.42 -0.95
N SER A 29 -5.11 -13.06 -0.14
CA SER A 29 -6.38 -12.47 0.26
C SER A 29 -6.19 -11.49 1.42
N LEU A 30 -6.98 -10.43 1.42
CA LEU A 30 -6.94 -9.39 2.43
C LEU A 30 -8.35 -9.12 2.97
N THR A 31 -8.51 -9.24 4.28
CA THR A 31 -9.79 -9.02 4.97
C THR A 31 -9.68 -7.86 5.96
N PHE A 32 -10.68 -6.99 5.96
CA PHE A 32 -10.80 -5.90 6.94
C PHE A 32 -11.36 -6.44 8.25
N ALA A 33 -10.56 -6.36 9.32
CA ALA A 33 -10.92 -6.86 10.64
C ALA A 33 -11.41 -5.77 11.61
N GLY A 34 -11.46 -4.51 11.17
CA GLY A 34 -11.90 -3.36 11.96
C GLY A 34 -10.81 -2.34 12.22
N PHE A 35 -11.11 -1.39 13.11
CA PHE A 35 -10.14 -0.41 13.60
C PHE A 35 -9.60 -0.81 14.98
N SER A 36 -8.48 -0.21 15.41
CA SER A 36 -8.04 -0.31 16.81
C SER A 36 -9.01 0.41 17.77
N GLN A 37 -8.78 0.28 19.08
CA GLN A 37 -9.72 0.79 20.07
C GLN A 37 -9.84 2.33 20.01
N PRO A 38 -11.04 2.88 20.27
CA PRO A 38 -11.23 4.32 20.42
C PRO A 38 -10.33 4.84 21.56
N GLY A 39 -9.41 5.76 21.26
CA GLY A 39 -8.47 6.35 22.23
C GLY A 39 -7.00 6.34 21.78
N ASP A 40 -6.67 5.57 20.73
CA ASP A 40 -5.40 5.69 20.04
C ASP A 40 -5.29 7.08 19.38
N SER A 41 -4.12 7.73 19.49
CA SER A 41 -3.86 9.01 18.79
C SER A 41 -3.65 8.84 17.29
N VAL A 42 -3.59 7.60 16.81
CA VAL A 42 -3.29 7.22 15.44
C VAL A 42 -4.38 6.27 14.94
N LEU A 43 -4.88 6.52 13.74
CA LEU A 43 -5.86 5.66 13.08
C LEU A 43 -5.17 4.36 12.66
N TYR A 44 -5.48 3.25 13.34
CA TYR A 44 -5.02 1.93 12.93
C TYR A 44 -6.15 1.12 12.30
N VAL A 45 -5.89 0.62 11.10
CA VAL A 45 -6.70 -0.40 10.42
C VAL A 45 -6.13 -1.76 10.74
N LYS A 46 -6.99 -2.71 11.15
CA LYS A 46 -6.63 -4.12 11.36
C LYS A 46 -7.01 -4.94 10.14
N LEU A 47 -6.10 -5.81 9.74
CA LEU A 47 -6.21 -6.61 8.53
C LEU A 47 -5.85 -8.07 8.83
N GLU A 48 -6.47 -8.97 8.09
CA GLU A 48 -6.13 -10.39 8.05
C GLU A 48 -5.70 -10.78 6.65
N SER A 49 -4.72 -11.69 6.54
CA SER A 49 -4.27 -12.24 5.27
C SER A 49 -3.96 -13.73 5.40
N ASP A 50 -4.15 -14.46 4.32
CA ASP A 50 -3.77 -15.88 4.19
C ASP A 50 -2.26 -16.09 3.98
N GLN A 51 -1.51 -15.01 3.75
CA GLN A 51 -0.06 -15.03 3.61
C GLN A 51 0.64 -14.07 4.56
N ASN A 52 1.89 -14.41 4.91
CA ASN A 52 2.76 -13.52 5.68
C ASN A 52 3.30 -12.40 4.78
N LEU A 53 2.54 -11.30 4.66
CA LEU A 53 2.91 -10.16 3.81
C LEU A 53 4.23 -9.50 4.22
N SER A 54 4.70 -9.67 5.46
CA SER A 54 6.01 -9.17 5.93
C SER A 54 7.19 -9.94 5.36
N GLU A 55 6.98 -11.18 4.89
CA GLU A 55 8.04 -12.08 4.43
C GLU A 55 7.73 -12.73 3.07
N VAL A 56 6.68 -12.27 2.38
CA VAL A 56 6.16 -12.93 1.16
C VAL A 56 7.23 -13.09 0.07
N PHE A 57 8.09 -12.10 -0.16
CA PHE A 57 9.20 -12.24 -1.12
C PHE A 57 10.29 -13.20 -0.62
N ASN A 58 10.52 -13.26 0.69
CA ASN A 58 11.50 -14.20 1.23
C ASN A 58 11.03 -15.64 1.01
N ILE A 59 9.74 -15.90 1.28
CA ILE A 59 9.11 -17.22 1.17
C ILE A 59 9.11 -17.72 -0.29
N TYR A 60 8.71 -16.89 -1.25
CA TYR A 60 8.49 -17.32 -2.64
C TYR A 60 9.65 -17.04 -3.59
N GLU A 61 10.44 -16.00 -3.34
CA GLU A 61 11.49 -15.54 -4.25
C GLU A 61 12.89 -15.61 -3.63
N GLN A 62 13.02 -15.96 -2.34
CA GLN A 62 14.28 -15.96 -1.59
C GLN A 62 14.98 -14.59 -1.61
N GLN A 63 14.18 -13.51 -1.59
CA GLN A 63 14.66 -12.13 -1.63
C GLN A 63 14.20 -11.33 -0.41
N ASN A 64 14.98 -10.31 -0.08
CA ASN A 64 14.54 -9.31 0.89
C ASN A 64 13.49 -8.38 0.25
N GLN A 65 12.51 -7.97 1.05
CA GLN A 65 11.52 -6.98 0.68
C GLN A 65 11.64 -5.71 1.53
N ASN A 66 11.08 -4.62 1.02
CA ASN A 66 10.77 -3.46 1.81
C ASN A 66 9.54 -3.72 2.69
N THR A 67 9.37 -2.90 3.74
CA THR A 67 8.15 -2.91 4.55
C THR A 67 6.93 -2.71 3.66
N PRO A 68 5.92 -3.61 3.72
CA PRO A 68 4.70 -3.47 2.93
C PRO A 68 3.98 -2.16 3.25
N LYS A 69 3.25 -1.64 2.26
CA LYS A 69 2.44 -0.43 2.40
C LYS A 69 0.98 -0.76 2.16
N PHE A 70 0.12 -0.34 3.07
CA PHE A 70 -1.32 -0.37 2.87
C PHE A 70 -1.77 0.95 2.24
N VAL A 71 -2.48 0.88 1.11
CA VAL A 71 -2.90 2.04 0.32
C VAL A 71 -4.39 1.95 0.08
N CYS A 72 -5.12 3.03 0.36
CA CYS A 72 -6.54 3.19 0.09
C CYS A 72 -6.78 4.39 -0.81
N ALA A 73 -7.65 4.26 -1.80
CA ALA A 73 -8.07 5.39 -2.63
C ALA A 73 -9.30 6.09 -2.02
N LEU A 74 -9.25 7.41 -1.91
CA LEU A 74 -10.25 8.19 -1.18
C LEU A 74 -11.27 8.88 -2.08
N ASP A 75 -11.04 8.95 -3.39
CA ASP A 75 -11.78 9.79 -4.35
C ASP A 75 -12.44 8.97 -5.47
N HIS A 76 -13.02 7.81 -5.15
CA HIS A 76 -13.63 6.87 -6.10
C HIS A 76 -12.66 6.24 -7.10
N ASP A 77 -11.37 6.53 -6.99
CA ASP A 77 -10.35 5.89 -7.78
C ASP A 77 -10.23 4.40 -7.40
N LYS A 78 -10.33 3.53 -8.40
CA LYS A 78 -10.25 2.08 -8.22
C LYS A 78 -9.05 1.49 -8.95
N ASN A 79 -8.20 2.33 -9.54
CA ASN A 79 -7.08 1.90 -10.34
C ASN A 79 -5.81 1.85 -9.48
N PHE A 80 -5.37 0.64 -9.13
CA PHE A 80 -4.13 0.42 -8.39
C PHE A 80 -2.97 0.03 -9.30
N ASP A 81 -3.10 0.22 -10.62
CA ASP A 81 -2.01 -0.05 -11.57
C ASP A 81 -0.75 0.76 -11.22
N VAL A 82 0.41 0.15 -11.43
CA VAL A 82 1.73 0.76 -11.15
C VAL A 82 1.98 2.07 -11.90
N ASN A 83 1.33 2.29 -13.04
CA ASN A 83 1.48 3.50 -13.85
C ASN A 83 0.44 4.57 -13.50
N HIS A 84 -0.49 4.26 -12.58
CA HIS A 84 -1.55 5.15 -12.18
C HIS A 84 -1.23 5.82 -10.85
N THR A 85 -1.45 7.13 -10.79
CA THR A 85 -1.28 7.89 -9.54
C THR A 85 -2.62 8.09 -8.87
N ILE A 86 -2.81 7.44 -7.72
CA ILE A 86 -3.97 7.71 -6.83
C ILE A 86 -3.77 9.09 -6.20
N LYS A 87 -4.62 10.05 -6.63
CA LYS A 87 -4.50 11.46 -6.27
C LYS A 87 -4.81 11.71 -4.81
N ALA A 88 -5.93 11.20 -4.29
CA ALA A 88 -6.25 11.28 -2.87
C ALA A 88 -6.18 9.88 -2.25
N ARG A 89 -5.27 9.68 -1.29
CA ARG A 89 -5.06 8.36 -0.69
C ARG A 89 -4.89 8.38 0.81
N GLY A 90 -5.33 7.30 1.45
CA GLY A 90 -4.83 6.86 2.74
C GLY A 90 -3.62 5.95 2.53
N ILE A 91 -2.53 6.16 3.26
CA ILE A 91 -1.34 5.31 3.16
C ILE A 91 -0.71 5.09 4.54
N GLY A 92 -0.21 3.88 4.73
CA GLY A 92 0.48 3.46 5.95
C GLY A 92 1.47 2.34 5.72
N LEU A 93 2.40 2.17 6.67
CA LEU A 93 3.22 0.97 6.73
C LEU A 93 2.41 -0.15 7.37
N LEU A 94 2.52 -1.34 6.79
CA LEU A 94 1.93 -2.54 7.36
C LEU A 94 2.86 -3.12 8.42
N GLU A 95 2.33 -3.33 9.60
CA GLU A 95 3.00 -3.94 10.75
C GLU A 95 2.36 -5.30 11.01
N ALA A 96 3.19 -6.34 11.16
CA ALA A 96 2.69 -7.62 11.67
C ALA A 96 2.24 -7.46 13.11
N ASP A 97 1.04 -7.96 13.43
CA ASP A 97 0.65 -8.10 14.82
C ASP A 97 1.46 -9.24 15.45
N THR A 98 1.99 -9.04 16.65
CA THR A 98 2.91 -9.99 17.32
C THR A 98 2.27 -11.34 17.69
N LYS A 99 0.98 -11.52 17.41
CA LYS A 99 0.24 -12.76 17.63
C LYS A 99 0.00 -13.44 16.29
N PRO A 100 0.91 -14.29 15.80
CA PRO A 100 0.58 -15.17 14.69
C PRO A 100 -0.65 -16.00 15.05
N GLY A 101 -1.64 -16.03 14.16
CA GLY A 101 -2.83 -16.85 14.32
C GLY A 101 -2.45 -18.33 14.37
N LYS A 102 -3.16 -19.11 15.18
CA LYS A 102 -2.96 -20.58 15.25
C LYS A 102 -3.42 -21.33 13.98
N SER A 103 -3.97 -20.62 12.99
CA SER A 103 -4.75 -21.18 11.87
C SER A 103 -4.15 -20.98 10.46
N GLY A 104 -2.93 -20.45 10.34
CA GLY A 104 -2.40 -20.03 9.02
C GLY A 104 -2.94 -18.67 8.56
N THR A 105 -3.65 -17.96 9.43
CA THR A 105 -4.06 -16.56 9.24
C THR A 105 -3.02 -15.62 9.85
N PHE A 106 -2.61 -14.61 9.09
CA PHE A 106 -1.67 -13.58 9.50
C PHE A 106 -2.42 -12.28 9.79
N TYR A 107 -2.11 -11.68 10.93
CA TYR A 107 -2.75 -10.46 11.40
C TYR A 107 -1.81 -9.28 11.22
N PHE A 108 -2.35 -8.18 10.71
CA PHE A 108 -1.61 -6.96 10.47
C PHE A 108 -2.38 -5.75 10.99
N ARG A 109 -1.64 -4.67 11.23
CA ARG A 109 -2.21 -3.34 11.38
C ARG A 109 -1.47 -2.34 10.50
N SER A 110 -2.16 -1.28 10.11
CA SER A 110 -1.55 -0.16 9.39
C SER A 110 -2.04 1.15 9.97
N SER A 111 -1.11 2.05 10.29
CA SER A 111 -1.43 3.44 10.63
C SER A 111 -1.77 4.20 9.35
N LEU A 112 -2.99 4.69 9.21
CA LEU A 112 -3.40 5.44 8.01
C LEU A 112 -3.15 6.94 8.19
N SER A 113 -2.38 7.51 7.27
CA SER A 113 -2.27 8.96 7.06
C SER A 113 -2.85 9.32 5.70
N PHE A 114 -3.55 10.46 5.63
CA PHE A 114 -4.24 10.89 4.42
C PHE A 114 -3.46 12.00 3.72
N ASN A 115 -3.28 11.88 2.41
CA ASN A 115 -2.67 12.92 1.59
C ASN A 115 -3.28 12.99 0.20
N THR A 116 -3.12 14.16 -0.42
CA THR A 116 -3.29 14.33 -1.86
C THR A 116 -1.93 14.40 -2.54
N THR A 117 -1.87 14.03 -3.80
CA THR A 117 -0.68 14.16 -4.65
C THR A 117 -1.14 14.76 -5.98
N GLU A 118 -0.52 15.85 -6.39
CA GLU A 118 -0.77 16.46 -7.70
C GLU A 118 -0.01 15.69 -8.81
N GLU A 119 -0.59 15.64 -10.00
CA GLU A 119 0.09 15.17 -11.21
C GLU A 119 1.08 16.25 -11.70
N LYS A 120 2.27 16.25 -11.10
CA LYS A 120 3.43 17.06 -11.51
C LYS A 120 4.58 16.13 -11.88
N GLU A 121 5.57 16.65 -12.62
CA GLU A 121 6.80 15.91 -12.96
C GLU A 121 7.49 15.31 -11.72
N VAL A 122 7.40 16.00 -10.58
CA VAL A 122 7.78 15.49 -9.26
C VAL A 122 6.55 15.56 -8.34
N PRO A 123 5.89 14.41 -8.06
CA PRO A 123 4.73 14.37 -7.19
C PRO A 123 5.14 14.62 -5.74
N VAL A 124 4.56 15.63 -5.09
CA VAL A 124 4.77 15.93 -3.67
C VAL A 124 3.48 15.66 -2.90
N PRO A 125 3.48 14.72 -1.93
CA PRO A 125 2.30 14.47 -1.10
C PRO A 125 2.00 15.66 -0.18
N MET A 126 0.75 16.13 -0.19
CA MET A 126 0.22 17.16 0.70
C MET A 126 -0.72 16.53 1.72
N PRO A 127 -0.49 16.69 3.05
CA PRO A 127 -1.36 16.11 4.07
C PRO A 127 -2.80 16.63 3.99
N ILE A 128 -3.78 15.73 4.15
CA ILE A 128 -5.19 16.11 4.36
C ILE A 128 -5.39 16.23 5.87
N THR A 129 -5.44 17.46 6.38
CA THR A 129 -5.56 17.75 7.82
C THR A 129 -6.97 18.15 8.26
N SER A 130 -7.85 18.48 7.31
CA SER A 130 -9.23 18.88 7.59
C SER A 130 -10.17 17.68 7.53
N GLY A 131 -10.91 17.45 8.61
CA GLY A 131 -11.96 16.43 8.66
C GLY A 131 -13.03 16.64 7.57
N ALA A 132 -13.45 17.89 7.33
CA ALA A 132 -14.41 18.20 6.27
C ALA A 132 -13.86 17.92 4.87
N ALA A 133 -12.56 18.14 4.63
CA ALA A 133 -11.93 17.81 3.35
C ALA A 133 -11.92 16.30 3.11
N LEU A 134 -11.62 15.51 4.15
CA LEU A 134 -11.68 14.05 4.08
C LEU A 134 -13.11 13.53 3.89
N GLU A 135 -14.09 14.06 4.64
CA GLU A 135 -15.50 13.69 4.48
C GLU A 135 -16.01 13.99 3.07
N ASN A 136 -15.61 15.11 2.46
CA ASN A 136 -15.98 15.44 1.09
C ASN A 136 -15.39 14.46 0.06
N LEU A 137 -14.15 14.00 0.24
CA LEU A 137 -13.55 12.98 -0.63
C LEU A 137 -14.34 11.67 -0.55
N LEU A 138 -14.71 11.29 0.67
CA LEU A 138 -15.44 10.07 0.99
C LEU A 138 -16.94 10.14 0.62
N ALA A 139 -17.48 11.32 0.36
CA ALA A 139 -18.90 11.51 0.10
C ALA A 139 -19.37 10.70 -1.12
N GLY A 140 -20.48 9.98 -0.96
CA GLY A 140 -21.05 9.13 -2.02
C GLY A 140 -20.43 7.73 -2.14
N GLN A 141 -19.38 7.42 -1.36
CA GLN A 141 -18.76 6.10 -1.33
C GLN A 141 -19.25 5.27 -0.15
N GLU A 142 -19.88 4.12 -0.40
CA GLU A 142 -20.21 3.17 0.66
C GLU A 142 -18.96 2.55 1.30
N SER A 143 -17.92 2.35 0.49
CA SER A 143 -16.62 1.84 0.92
C SER A 143 -15.50 2.36 0.03
N ILE A 144 -14.28 2.40 0.57
CA ILE A 144 -13.07 2.74 -0.16
C ILE A 144 -12.26 1.47 -0.47
N PRO A 145 -11.76 1.31 -1.70
CA PRO A 145 -10.89 0.19 -2.05
C PRO A 145 -9.50 0.40 -1.48
N CYS A 146 -8.88 -0.67 -1.01
CA CYS A 146 -7.52 -0.67 -0.50
C CYS A 146 -6.75 -1.93 -0.92
N GLN A 147 -5.43 -1.81 -1.04
CA GLN A 147 -4.52 -2.93 -1.30
C GLN A 147 -3.26 -2.81 -0.46
N VAL A 148 -2.62 -3.94 -0.19
CA VAL A 148 -1.23 -3.95 0.28
C VAL A 148 -0.31 -4.06 -0.93
N SER A 149 0.70 -3.20 -0.98
CA SER A 149 1.79 -3.29 -1.95
C SER A 149 3.10 -3.69 -1.25
N VAL A 150 3.84 -4.60 -1.87
CA VAL A 150 5.15 -5.05 -1.40
C VAL A 150 6.15 -4.86 -2.53
N THR A 151 7.33 -4.32 -2.22
CA THR A 151 8.39 -4.10 -3.20
C THR A 151 9.65 -4.82 -2.79
N ALA A 152 10.39 -5.35 -3.77
CA ALA A 152 11.69 -5.96 -3.60
C ALA A 152 12.59 -5.53 -4.77
N TYR A 153 13.90 -5.43 -4.52
CA TYR A 153 14.83 -4.98 -5.55
C TYR A 153 14.86 -5.95 -6.74
N GLY A 154 14.76 -5.41 -7.96
CA GLY A 154 14.74 -6.22 -9.19
C GLY A 154 13.39 -6.82 -9.55
N PHE A 155 12.34 -6.57 -8.76
CA PHE A 155 10.98 -7.05 -9.01
C PHE A 155 9.99 -5.92 -9.25
N LYS A 156 8.96 -6.20 -10.04
CA LYS A 156 7.74 -5.39 -10.05
C LYS A 156 7.10 -5.47 -8.67
N ALA A 157 6.39 -4.41 -8.28
CA ALA A 157 5.62 -4.43 -7.04
C ALA A 157 4.59 -5.57 -7.07
N TYR A 158 4.49 -6.26 -5.94
CA TYR A 158 3.45 -7.25 -5.68
C TYR A 158 2.27 -6.55 -4.99
N TYR A 159 1.05 -6.96 -5.33
CA TYR A 159 -0.20 -6.43 -4.79
C TYR A 159 -1.10 -7.57 -4.32
N THR A 160 -1.79 -7.35 -3.19
CA THR A 160 -2.86 -8.23 -2.73
C THR A 160 -4.13 -8.06 -3.57
N ASP A 161 -5.16 -8.85 -3.27
CA ASP A 161 -6.50 -8.49 -3.68
C ASP A 161 -6.96 -7.16 -3.04
N THR A 162 -8.09 -6.65 -3.56
CA THR A 162 -8.70 -5.41 -3.06
C THR A 162 -9.62 -5.69 -1.90
N VAL A 163 -9.29 -5.12 -0.74
CA VAL A 163 -10.19 -5.06 0.43
C VAL A 163 -10.99 -3.76 0.40
N TYR A 164 -12.22 -3.79 0.88
CA TYR A 164 -13.09 -2.60 0.95
C TYR A 164 -13.30 -2.19 2.40
N ILE A 165 -12.90 -0.97 2.75
CA ILE A 165 -13.15 -0.39 4.08
C ILE A 165 -14.47 0.38 4.05
N PRO A 166 -15.45 0.08 4.93
CA PRO A 166 -16.69 0.84 5.00
C PRO A 166 -16.45 2.29 5.39
N THR A 167 -16.89 3.23 4.55
CA THR A 167 -16.70 4.67 4.75
C THR A 167 -17.35 5.15 6.04
N ALA A 168 -18.57 4.68 6.33
CA ALA A 168 -19.30 5.05 7.54
C ALA A 168 -18.53 4.67 8.82
N ASN A 169 -17.89 3.50 8.84
CA ASN A 169 -17.10 3.05 9.98
C ASN A 169 -15.85 3.91 10.14
N LEU A 170 -15.18 4.26 9.04
CA LEU A 170 -14.01 5.13 9.04
C LEU A 170 -14.33 6.52 9.60
N VAL A 171 -15.38 7.17 9.08
CA VAL A 171 -15.80 8.51 9.51
C VAL A 171 -16.21 8.51 10.98
N THR A 172 -16.96 7.49 11.42
CA THR A 172 -17.37 7.36 12.83
C THR A 172 -16.15 7.26 13.75
N HIS A 173 -15.20 6.39 13.41
CA HIS A 173 -14.01 6.19 14.22
C HIS A 173 -13.13 7.45 14.30
N LEU A 174 -12.99 8.19 13.20
CA LEU A 174 -12.26 9.46 13.19
C LEU A 174 -12.91 10.52 14.11
N LYS A 175 -14.24 10.57 14.16
CA LYS A 175 -14.96 11.47 15.08
C LYS A 175 -14.73 11.10 16.53
N GLU A 176 -14.78 9.82 16.86
CA GLU A 176 -14.49 9.30 18.20
C GLU A 176 -13.06 9.66 18.64
N MET A 177 -12.07 9.49 17.76
CA MET A 177 -10.68 9.86 18.03
C MET A 177 -10.51 11.35 18.31
N ASN A 178 -11.14 12.22 17.51
CA ASN A 178 -11.07 13.68 17.70
C ASN A 178 -11.71 14.11 19.03
N HIS A 179 -12.90 13.58 19.34
CA HIS A 179 -13.56 13.87 20.63
C HIS A 179 -12.73 13.41 21.83
N ALA A 180 -12.08 12.24 21.75
CA ALA A 180 -11.20 11.75 22.80
C ALA A 180 -9.94 12.61 22.97
N ALA A 181 -9.46 13.26 21.91
CA ALA A 181 -8.32 14.18 21.98
C ALA A 181 -8.67 15.53 22.64
N GLU A 182 -9.89 16.04 22.41
CA GLU A 182 -10.38 17.30 23.01
C GLU A 182 -10.65 17.18 24.52
N GLN A 183 -10.84 15.96 25.04
CA GLN A 183 -11.13 15.70 26.46
C GLN A 183 -9.88 15.46 27.32
N ARG A 184 -8.68 15.51 26.74
CA ARG A 184 -7.39 15.36 27.44
C ARG A 184 -6.74 16.71 27.70
#